data_AF-A0AA38ZZ86-F1
#
_entry.id   AF-A0AA38ZZ86-F1
#
_cell.length_a   1.000
_cell.length_b   1.000
_cell.length_c   1.000
_cell.angle_alpha   90.00
_cell.angle_beta   90.00
_cell.angle_gamma   90.00
#
_symmetry.space_group_name_H-M   'P 1'
#
loop_
_entity.id
_entity.type
_entity.pdbx_description
1 polymer ?
#
loop_
_entity_poly.entity_id
_entity_poly.type
_entity_poly.pdbx_seq_one_letter_code
_entity_poly.pdbx_strand_id
1 'polypeptide(L)'
;MAQKRENEQATETELKVPETLTLCVQTCGFSASDKPRSRSPSPPEDPDSTLENSDQGAVRRREVNRCSGCKRKLGLIGFRCRCGEMFCSKHRYSDRHECRFDYKAAGRAMIAKENPVVRPAKILKV
;
A
#
# COMPACT_ATOMS: atom_id res chain seq x y z
N MET A 1 27.28 -44.28 32.72
CA MET A 1 26.04 -45.10 32.78
C MET A 1 24.83 -44.18 32.67
N ALA A 2 23.65 -44.73 32.35
CA ALA A 2 22.32 -44.14 32.53
C ALA A 2 22.08 -42.69 32.05
N GLN A 3 21.49 -42.56 30.86
CA GLN A 3 20.55 -41.46 30.57
C GLN A 3 19.25 -41.67 31.38
N LYS A 4 18.51 -40.57 31.62
CA LYS A 4 17.04 -40.43 31.82
C LYS A 4 16.67 -39.54 33.01
N ARG A 5 15.95 -38.45 32.71
CA ARG A 5 14.83 -37.85 33.48
C ARG A 5 14.30 -36.65 32.69
N GLU A 6 13.69 -36.95 31.55
CA GLU A 6 12.68 -36.07 30.97
C GLU A 6 11.44 -36.12 31.88
N ASN A 7 10.84 -34.98 32.25
CA ASN A 7 9.44 -34.96 32.66
C ASN A 7 8.79 -33.57 32.58
N GLU A 8 7.60 -33.53 31.96
CA GLU A 8 6.46 -32.64 32.23
C GLU A 8 6.68 -31.16 32.58
N GLN A 9 6.73 -30.32 31.54
CA GLN A 9 5.79 -29.20 31.36
C GLN A 9 5.72 -28.93 29.84
N ALA A 10 4.64 -29.26 29.11
CA ALA A 10 3.27 -28.77 29.25
C ALA A 10 3.24 -27.23 29.31
N THR A 11 2.78 -26.50 28.30
CA THR A 11 1.68 -26.82 27.36
C THR A 11 1.97 -26.42 25.91
N GLU A 12 1.62 -27.29 24.95
CA GLU A 12 1.53 -26.92 23.53
C GLU A 12 0.29 -26.06 23.28
N THR A 13 0.47 -24.74 23.12
CA THR A 13 -0.60 -23.88 22.60
C THR A 13 -0.61 -23.94 21.07
N GLU A 14 -1.10 -25.06 20.53
CA GLU A 14 -1.54 -25.13 19.13
C GLU A 14 -2.60 -24.06 18.88
N LEU A 15 -2.22 -22.95 18.24
CA LEU A 15 -3.20 -21.96 17.77
C LEU A 15 -3.85 -22.51 16.50
N LYS A 16 -4.87 -23.36 16.69
CA LYS A 16 -5.69 -23.97 15.64
C LYS A 16 -6.22 -22.89 14.69
N VAL A 17 -5.62 -22.76 13.50
CA VAL A 17 -6.11 -21.88 12.44
C VAL A 17 -7.29 -22.56 11.77
N PRO A 18 -8.50 -21.98 11.76
CA PRO A 18 -9.63 -22.56 11.04
C PRO A 18 -9.44 -22.37 9.53
N GLU A 19 -9.12 -23.45 8.81
CA GLU A 19 -8.96 -23.49 7.34
C GLU A 19 -10.29 -23.38 6.57
N THR A 20 -11.21 -22.51 7.04
CA THR A 20 -12.58 -22.39 6.51
C THR A 20 -12.98 -20.93 6.24
N LEU A 21 -12.08 -20.17 5.60
CA LEU A 21 -12.45 -18.95 4.87
C LEU A 21 -12.18 -19.17 3.37
N THR A 22 -13.17 -19.80 2.75
CA THR A 22 -13.23 -20.23 1.35
C THR A 22 -12.79 -19.13 0.38
N LEU A 23 -11.84 -19.44 -0.52
CA LEU A 23 -11.53 -18.56 -1.64
C LEU A 23 -12.78 -18.42 -2.53
N CYS A 24 -13.22 -17.19 -2.79
CA CYS A 24 -14.24 -16.88 -3.77
C CYS A 24 -13.71 -17.00 -5.21
N VAL A 25 -13.39 -18.24 -5.63
CA VAL A 25 -13.00 -18.59 -7.01
C VAL A 25 -14.25 -18.55 -7.91
N GLN A 26 -14.78 -17.36 -8.16
CA GLN A 26 -15.85 -17.14 -9.12
C GLN A 26 -15.26 -17.13 -10.54
N THR A 27 -15.11 -18.31 -11.15
CA THR A 27 -14.76 -18.46 -12.56
C THR A 27 -15.93 -18.08 -13.45
N CYS A 28 -16.11 -16.78 -13.72
CA CYS A 28 -17.01 -16.27 -14.75
C CYS A 28 -16.22 -15.85 -16.00
N GLY A 29 -15.95 -16.83 -16.88
CA GLY A 29 -15.38 -16.56 -18.19
C GLY A 29 -16.41 -15.95 -19.14
N PHE A 30 -16.08 -14.85 -19.81
CA PHE A 30 -16.86 -14.34 -20.94
C PHE A 30 -15.91 -13.85 -22.05
N SER A 31 -15.85 -14.62 -23.14
CA SER A 31 -15.13 -14.25 -24.35
C SER A 31 -16.08 -13.58 -25.34
N ALA A 32 -15.86 -12.31 -25.64
CA ALA A 32 -16.49 -11.60 -26.75
C ALA A 32 -15.48 -10.64 -27.39
N SER A 33 -15.49 -10.58 -28.72
CA SER A 33 -14.49 -9.87 -29.54
C SER A 33 -14.89 -8.43 -29.87
N ASP A 34 -13.97 -7.69 -30.52
CA ASP A 34 -14.16 -6.50 -31.37
C ASP A 34 -15.52 -5.76 -31.33
N LYS A 35 -15.59 -4.44 -31.13
CA LYS A 35 -14.94 -3.41 -31.96
C LYS A 35 -15.18 -2.00 -31.37
N PRO A 36 -14.32 -0.97 -31.58
CA PRO A 36 -14.57 0.37 -31.03
C PRO A 36 -15.70 1.11 -31.77
N ARG A 37 -16.52 1.87 -31.03
CA ARG A 37 -17.58 2.72 -31.59
C ARG A 37 -17.36 4.19 -31.20
N SER A 38 -17.11 5.03 -32.21
CA SER A 38 -16.89 6.47 -32.07
C SER A 38 -18.16 7.27 -32.38
N ARG A 39 -18.43 8.34 -31.60
CA ARG A 39 -18.96 9.67 -32.03
C ARG A 39 -19.36 10.55 -30.83
N SER A 40 -19.41 11.85 -31.10
CA SER A 40 -19.83 12.99 -30.25
C SER A 40 -20.42 14.08 -31.20
N PRO A 41 -21.14 15.15 -30.78
CA PRO A 41 -21.40 15.67 -29.43
C PRO A 41 -22.84 15.32 -28.94
N SER A 42 -23.82 16.14 -28.51
CA SER A 42 -24.12 17.60 -28.49
C SER A 42 -25.09 18.01 -27.35
N PRO A 43 -25.20 19.32 -26.97
CA PRO A 43 -26.09 19.85 -25.91
C PRO A 43 -27.45 20.35 -26.51
N PRO A 44 -28.41 21.00 -25.78
CA PRO A 44 -28.37 21.75 -24.50
C PRO A 44 -29.48 21.33 -23.47
N GLU A 45 -29.87 22.03 -22.38
CA GLU A 45 -29.72 23.41 -21.83
C GLU A 45 -29.52 23.41 -20.28
N ASP A 46 -29.20 24.57 -19.68
CA ASP A 46 -29.25 24.89 -18.22
C ASP A 46 -30.43 25.84 -17.92
N PRO A 47 -31.00 25.90 -16.68
CA PRO A 47 -30.44 26.75 -15.58
C PRO A 47 -30.72 26.19 -14.16
N ASP A 48 -30.34 26.80 -13.03
CA ASP A 48 -29.17 27.60 -12.60
C ASP A 48 -29.11 27.50 -11.05
N SER A 49 -27.97 27.83 -10.42
CA SER A 49 -27.90 28.26 -9.01
C SER A 49 -26.61 29.04 -8.75
N THR A 50 -26.68 30.37 -8.82
CA THR A 50 -25.64 31.29 -8.30
C THR A 50 -25.41 31.06 -6.79
N LEU A 51 -24.22 31.23 -6.19
CA LEU A 51 -23.25 32.33 -6.27
C LEU A 51 -21.77 31.87 -6.09
N GLU A 52 -20.87 32.54 -6.83
CA GLU A 52 -19.48 32.95 -6.51
C GLU A 52 -18.54 31.99 -5.74
N ASN A 53 -17.33 31.67 -6.23
CA ASN A 53 -16.25 32.64 -6.42
C ASN A 53 -15.10 32.10 -7.32
N SER A 54 -14.36 33.00 -7.97
CA SER A 54 -13.08 32.79 -8.68
C SER A 54 -13.08 31.80 -9.86
N ASP A 55 -13.38 32.34 -11.05
CA ASP A 55 -12.88 31.78 -12.31
C ASP A 55 -11.35 31.66 -12.30
N GLN A 56 -10.85 30.47 -12.62
CA GLN A 56 -9.70 30.33 -13.50
C GLN A 56 -9.93 29.14 -14.44
N GLY A 57 -10.38 29.43 -15.67
CA GLY A 57 -10.58 28.53 -16.80
C GLY A 57 -9.31 27.86 -17.34
N ALA A 58 -8.37 27.49 -16.47
CA ALA A 58 -7.23 26.65 -16.83
C ALA A 58 -7.75 25.28 -17.28
N VAL A 59 -7.58 24.97 -18.58
CA VAL A 59 -7.77 23.62 -19.13
C VAL A 59 -6.92 22.67 -18.30
N ARG A 60 -7.56 21.92 -17.39
CA ARG A 60 -6.88 21.03 -16.44
C ARG A 60 -6.29 19.85 -17.21
N ARG A 61 -5.09 20.07 -17.77
CA ARG A 61 -4.26 19.14 -18.53
C ARG A 61 -4.00 17.92 -17.63
N ARG A 62 -4.89 16.93 -17.71
CA ARG A 62 -4.95 15.77 -16.79
C ARG A 62 -3.55 15.20 -16.63
N GLU A 63 -2.97 15.36 -15.45
CA GLU A 63 -1.59 14.98 -15.22
C GLU A 63 -1.47 13.47 -15.39
N VAL A 64 -0.77 13.05 -16.45
CA VAL A 64 -0.77 11.64 -16.85
C VAL A 64 0.23 10.91 -15.96
N ASN A 65 -0.24 10.44 -14.82
CA ASN A 65 0.49 9.58 -13.89
C ASN A 65 1.21 8.46 -14.68
N ARG A 66 2.54 8.42 -14.60
CA ARG A 66 3.42 7.44 -15.24
C ARG A 66 4.36 6.83 -14.21
N CYS A 67 4.74 5.57 -14.42
CA CYS A 67 5.78 4.91 -13.63
C CYS A 67 7.14 5.54 -13.95
N SER A 68 7.93 5.99 -12.97
CA SER A 68 9.27 6.52 -13.29
C SER A 68 10.15 5.50 -14.00
N GLY A 69 10.30 4.31 -13.40
CA GLY A 69 11.21 3.26 -13.87
C GLY A 69 10.85 2.63 -15.23
N CYS A 70 9.61 2.72 -15.72
CA CYS A 70 9.23 2.15 -17.02
C CYS A 70 8.27 2.99 -17.88
N LYS A 71 8.00 4.24 -17.49
CA LYS A 71 7.24 5.28 -18.22
C LYS A 71 5.80 4.93 -18.63
N ARG A 72 5.33 3.70 -18.32
CA ARG A 72 3.94 3.21 -18.49
C ARG A 72 2.95 4.07 -17.70
N LYS A 73 1.82 4.41 -18.33
CA LYS A 73 0.69 5.12 -17.69
C LYS A 73 0.13 4.29 -16.53
N LEU A 74 -0.13 4.93 -15.40
CA LEU A 74 -0.67 4.33 -14.17
C LEU A 74 -2.19 4.48 -14.06
N GLY A 75 -2.77 5.46 -14.76
CA GLY A 75 -4.19 5.80 -14.63
C GLY A 75 -4.50 6.23 -13.21
N LEU A 76 -5.50 5.59 -12.60
CA LEU A 76 -5.90 5.80 -11.20
C LEU A 76 -5.08 4.95 -10.21
N ILE A 77 -4.35 3.91 -10.68
CA ILE A 77 -3.69 2.91 -9.84
C ILE A 77 -2.17 3.12 -9.88
N GLY A 78 -1.72 4.16 -9.18
CA GLY A 78 -0.30 4.47 -8.98
C GLY A 78 0.15 4.23 -7.54
N PHE A 79 1.24 3.50 -7.33
CA PHE A 79 1.86 3.35 -6.02
C PHE A 79 2.89 4.47 -5.82
N ARG A 80 2.66 5.35 -4.84
CA ARG A 80 3.67 6.33 -4.38
C ARG A 80 4.72 5.62 -3.53
N CYS A 81 5.99 5.82 -3.85
CA CYS A 81 7.11 5.38 -3.03
C CYS A 81 7.51 6.47 -2.02
N ARG A 82 8.29 6.09 -0.99
CA ARG A 82 8.80 6.99 0.05
C ARG A 82 9.84 7.99 -0.46
N CYS A 83 10.41 7.76 -1.65
CA CYS A 83 11.21 8.74 -2.38
C CYS A 83 10.37 9.81 -3.12
N GLY A 84 9.03 9.77 -3.03
CA GLY A 84 8.11 10.74 -3.65
C GLY A 84 7.61 10.35 -5.05
N GLU A 85 8.35 9.49 -5.77
CA GLU A 85 8.00 9.06 -7.12
C GLU A 85 6.83 8.04 -7.17
N MET A 86 6.19 7.93 -8.34
CA MET A 86 5.12 6.97 -8.59
C MET A 86 5.54 5.80 -9.49
N PHE A 87 5.06 4.61 -9.12
CA PHE A 87 5.40 3.34 -9.75
C PHE A 87 4.17 2.49 -10.04
N CYS A 88 4.33 1.57 -10.99
CA CYS A 88 3.35 0.49 -11.23
C CYS A 88 3.68 -0.73 -10.35
N SER A 89 2.76 -1.70 -10.27
CA SER A 89 2.88 -2.89 -9.41
C SER A 89 4.20 -3.64 -9.52
N LYS A 90 4.83 -3.68 -10.71
CA LYS A 90 6.13 -4.34 -10.95
C LYS A 90 7.34 -3.57 -10.40
N HIS A 91 7.23 -2.26 -10.20
CA HIS A 91 8.30 -1.37 -9.72
C HIS A 91 8.00 -0.76 -8.34
N ARG A 92 6.96 -1.26 -7.65
CA ARG A 92 6.51 -0.79 -6.32
C ARG A 92 7.58 -0.95 -5.23
N TYR A 93 8.40 -1.99 -5.32
CA TYR A 93 9.41 -2.34 -4.31
C TYR A 93 10.71 -1.55 -4.49
N SER A 94 11.39 -1.27 -3.39
CA SER A 94 12.63 -0.47 -3.36
C SER A 94 13.80 -1.10 -4.11
N ASP A 95 13.76 -2.42 -4.35
CA ASP A 95 14.78 -3.19 -5.09
C ASP A 95 14.52 -3.18 -6.60
N ARG A 96 13.42 -2.53 -7.04
CA ARG A 96 12.97 -2.45 -8.44
C ARG A 96 13.08 -1.03 -9.02
N HIS A 97 13.68 -0.10 -8.29
CA HIS A 97 14.03 1.26 -8.71
C HIS A 97 15.14 1.81 -7.79
N GLU A 98 15.83 2.88 -8.19
CA GLU A 98 16.89 3.50 -7.37
C GLU A 98 16.29 4.34 -6.24
N CYS A 99 15.88 3.68 -5.16
CA CYS A 99 15.14 4.32 -4.06
C CYS A 99 16.05 5.13 -3.12
N ARG A 100 16.18 6.44 -3.35
CA ARG A 100 16.94 7.39 -2.49
C ARG A 100 16.30 7.67 -1.10
N PHE A 101 15.52 6.75 -0.54
CA PHE A 101 14.92 6.91 0.80
C PHE A 101 15.67 6.07 1.84
N ASP A 102 16.16 6.68 2.92
CA ASP A 102 16.92 5.99 3.96
C ASP A 102 16.04 5.23 4.97
N TYR A 103 15.53 4.07 4.54
CA TYR A 103 14.75 3.13 5.37
C TYR A 103 15.41 2.84 6.73
N LYS A 104 16.75 2.73 6.78
CA LYS A 104 17.53 2.46 8.00
C LYS A 104 17.61 3.65 8.96
N ALA A 105 17.57 4.89 8.46
CA ALA A 105 17.54 6.08 9.28
C ALA A 105 16.13 6.32 9.85
N ALA A 106 15.13 6.28 8.96
CA ALA A 106 13.72 6.42 9.33
C ALA A 106 13.27 5.37 10.36
N GLY A 107 13.62 4.09 10.13
CA GLY A 107 13.28 3.00 11.06
C GLY A 107 13.87 3.19 12.46
N ARG A 108 15.15 3.61 12.56
CA ARG A 108 15.77 3.91 13.86
C ARG A 108 15.11 5.10 14.55
N ALA A 109 14.76 6.15 13.81
CA ALA A 109 14.07 7.32 14.37
C ALA A 109 12.65 6.97 14.90
N MET A 110 11.92 6.09 14.21
CA MET A 110 10.62 5.59 14.68
C MET A 110 10.77 4.75 15.95
N ILE A 111 11.65 3.74 15.94
CA ILE A 111 11.89 2.86 17.11
C ILE A 111 12.39 3.66 18.32
N ALA A 112 13.26 4.65 18.12
CA ALA A 112 13.75 5.52 19.20
C ALA A 112 12.69 6.47 19.78
N LYS A 113 11.62 6.76 19.03
CA LYS A 113 10.46 7.53 19.50
C LYS A 113 9.46 6.65 20.26
N GLU A 114 9.35 5.38 19.88
CA GLU A 114 8.32 4.45 20.38
C GLU A 114 8.79 3.60 21.58
N ASN A 115 10.09 3.34 21.70
CA ASN A 115 10.66 2.66 22.87
C ASN A 115 10.59 3.54 24.14
N PRO A 116 9.87 3.12 25.21
CA PRO A 116 9.88 3.84 26.48
C PRO A 116 11.23 3.72 27.19
N VAL A 117 11.61 4.75 27.95
CA VAL A 117 12.91 4.82 28.63
C VAL A 117 12.92 3.96 29.89
N VAL A 118 13.22 2.67 29.74
CA VAL A 118 13.37 1.72 30.86
C VAL A 118 14.56 2.12 31.74
N ARG A 119 14.28 2.57 32.97
CA ARG A 119 15.30 2.82 34.01
C ARG A 119 14.99 1.94 35.23
N PRO A 120 15.80 0.92 35.54
CA PRO A 120 15.65 0.17 36.78
C PRO A 120 16.03 1.04 37.98
N ALA A 121 15.33 0.87 39.10
CA ALA A 121 15.77 1.45 40.37
C ALA A 121 17.10 0.82 40.82
N LYS A 122 18.01 1.63 41.37
CA LYS A 122 19.28 1.11 41.90
C LYS A 122 19.02 0.37 43.22
N ILE A 123 19.03 -0.95 43.15
CA ILE A 123 18.84 -1.82 44.32
C ILE A 123 19.93 -1.51 45.37
N LEU A 124 19.52 -1.20 46.59
CA LEU A 124 20.42 -1.11 47.73
C LEU A 124 20.67 -2.52 48.27
N LYS A 125 21.93 -2.83 48.58
CA LYS A 125 22.32 -4.14 49.09
C LYS A 125 22.00 -4.23 50.58
N VAL A 126 21.30 -5.31 50.95
CA VAL A 126 21.10 -5.79 52.33
C VAL A 126 22.30 -6.64 52.74
#